data_AF-A0A7U6QJG0-F1
#
_entry.id   AF-A0A7U6QJG0-F1
#
_cell.length_a   1.000
_cell.length_b   1.000
_cell.length_c   1.000
_cell.angle_alpha   90.00
_cell.angle_beta   90.00
_cell.angle_gamma   90.00
#
_symmetry.space_group_name_H-M   'P 1'
#
loop_
_entity.id
_entity.type
_entity.pdbx_description
1 polymer ?
#
loop_
_entity_poly.entity_id
_entity_poly.type
_entity_poly.pdbx_seq_one_letter_code
_entity_poly.pdbx_strand_id
1 'polypeptide(L)'
;MKKGIIFDLDGTLWDASSQVVPAWNLVLSRHQELQKQITLQDMQSFMGKQLDEITHLMFPNLLPAEGIAILKECCKGEQVYLRIVNAQGIPD
;
A
#
# COMPACT_ATOMS: atom_id res chain seq x y z
N MET A 1 -14.54 10.00 -34.34
CA MET A 1 -15.08 9.12 -33.26
C MET A 1 -13.91 8.65 -32.41
N LYS A 2 -13.76 9.11 -31.16
CA LYS A 2 -12.70 8.63 -30.26
C LYS A 2 -13.19 7.35 -29.58
N LYS A 3 -12.55 6.21 -29.87
CA LYS A 3 -12.72 4.97 -29.10
C LYS A 3 -12.01 5.17 -27.76
N GLY A 4 -12.72 5.68 -26.77
CA GLY A 4 -12.23 5.65 -25.39
C GLY A 4 -12.41 4.24 -24.85
N ILE A 5 -11.31 3.52 -24.68
CA ILE A 5 -11.32 2.31 -23.86
C ILE A 5 -11.22 2.80 -22.42
N ILE A 6 -12.30 2.63 -21.65
CA ILE A 6 -12.26 2.79 -20.19
C ILE A 6 -11.92 1.41 -19.65
N PHE A 7 -10.73 1.27 -19.08
CA PHE A 7 -10.38 0.10 -18.27
C PHE A 7 -11.10 0.24 -16.94
N ASP A 8 -11.84 -0.81 -16.57
CA ASP A 8 -12.35 -0.94 -15.20
C ASP A 8 -11.14 -1.13 -14.26
N LEU A 9 -11.08 -0.30 -13.24
CA LEU A 9 -9.93 -0.20 -12.33
C LEU A 9 -10.09 -1.17 -11.15
N ASP A 10 -11.33 -1.59 -10.85
CA ASP A 10 -11.67 -2.29 -9.61
C ASP A 10 -11.10 -3.71 -9.57
N GLY A 11 -11.04 -4.41 -10.71
CA GLY A 11 -10.44 -5.74 -10.82
C GLY A 11 -8.90 -5.75 -10.74
N THR A 12 -8.24 -4.75 -11.33
CA THR A 12 -6.77 -4.67 -11.38
C THR A 12 -6.16 -4.10 -10.09
N LEU A 13 -6.87 -3.18 -9.41
CA LEU A 13 -6.45 -2.66 -8.11
C LEU A 13 -6.55 -3.71 -6.99
N TRP A 14 -7.52 -4.63 -7.10
CA TRP A 14 -7.72 -5.69 -6.12
C TRP A 14 -6.56 -6.69 -6.13
N ASP A 15 -6.08 -7.09 -7.31
CA ASP A 15 -4.92 -7.96 -7.46
C ASP A 15 -3.64 -7.27 -6.96
N ALA A 16 -3.46 -5.98 -7.30
CA ALA A 16 -2.33 -5.18 -6.80
C ALA A 16 -2.32 -5.11 -5.26
N SER A 17 -3.48 -4.97 -4.62
CA SER A 17 -3.60 -4.88 -3.15
C SER A 17 -3.00 -6.11 -2.46
N SER A 18 -3.12 -7.30 -3.04
CA SER A 18 -2.58 -8.55 -2.49
C SER A 18 -1.05 -8.56 -2.44
N GLN A 19 -0.39 -7.92 -3.40
CA GLN A 19 1.07 -7.82 -3.48
C GLN A 19 1.65 -6.67 -2.66
N VAL A 20 0.85 -5.63 -2.39
CA VAL A 20 1.28 -4.46 -1.62
C VAL A 20 1.32 -4.73 -0.11
N VAL A 21 0.37 -5.51 0.41
CA VAL A 21 0.31 -5.89 1.83
C VAL A 21 1.63 -6.46 2.38
N PRO A 22 2.26 -7.48 1.77
CA PRO A 22 3.52 -8.03 2.29
C PRO A 22 4.66 -7.00 2.24
N ALA A 23 4.70 -6.13 1.23
CA ALA A 23 5.71 -5.08 1.11
C ALA A 23 5.61 -4.05 2.23
N TRP A 24 4.39 -3.60 2.53
CA TRP A 24 4.14 -2.66 3.62
C TRP A 24 4.40 -3.29 4.98
N ASN A 25 3.95 -4.52 5.21
CA ASN A 25 4.23 -5.24 6.45
C ASN A 25 5.73 -5.46 6.69
N LEU A 26 6.52 -5.67 5.63
CA LEU A 26 7.98 -5.73 5.74
C LEU A 26 8.57 -4.41 6.25
N VAL A 27 8.09 -3.27 5.75
CA VAL A 27 8.51 -1.95 6.26
C VAL A 27 8.05 -1.75 7.69
N LEU A 28 6.77 -2.00 8.01
CA LEU A 28 6.22 -1.84 9.35
C LEU A 28 6.92 -2.73 10.39
N SER A 29 7.40 -3.91 10.00
CA SER A 29 8.16 -4.80 10.89
C SER A 29 9.48 -4.19 11.40
N ARG A 30 10.00 -3.15 10.74
CA ARG A 30 11.19 -2.40 11.19
C ARG A 30 10.85 -1.40 12.29
N HIS A 31 9.58 -1.02 12.39
CA HIS A 31 9.02 -0.11 13.38
C HIS A 31 8.24 -0.93 14.43
N GLN A 32 8.94 -1.84 15.12
CA GLN A 32 8.32 -2.78 16.08
C GLN A 32 7.58 -2.08 17.23
N GLU A 33 8.02 -0.87 17.58
CA GLU A 33 7.40 -0.01 18.58
C GLU A 33 5.95 0.37 18.22
N LEU A 34 5.60 0.41 16.93
CA LEU A 34 4.25 0.71 16.47
C LEU A 34 3.31 -0.50 16.61
N GLN A 35 3.86 -1.70 16.71
CA GLN A 35 3.13 -2.98 16.76
C GLN A 35 2.02 -3.07 15.70
N LYS A 36 2.28 -2.48 14.52
CA LYS A 36 1.29 -2.34 13.44
C LYS A 36 1.58 -3.32 12.32
N GLN A 37 0.54 -4.01 11.89
CA GLN A 37 0.49 -4.75 10.63
C GLN A 37 -0.82 -4.41 9.94
N ILE A 38 -0.84 -4.54 8.62
CA ILE A 38 -2.03 -4.34 7.80
C ILE A 38 -2.47 -5.67 7.19
N THR A 39 -3.77 -5.82 7.07
CA THR A 39 -4.42 -6.91 6.35
C THR A 39 -4.76 -6.47 4.92
N LEU A 40 -5.16 -7.43 4.10
CA LEU A 40 -5.70 -7.13 2.77
C LEU A 40 -6.95 -6.25 2.83
N GLN A 41 -7.81 -6.47 3.83
CA GLN A 41 -9.00 -5.64 4.05
C GLN A 41 -8.64 -4.20 4.42
N ASP A 42 -7.59 -4.00 5.22
CA ASP A 42 -7.10 -2.66 5.55
C ASP A 42 -6.60 -1.95 4.28
N MET A 43 -5.77 -2.62 3.48
CA MET A 43 -5.26 -2.08 2.21
C MET A 43 -6.41 -1.67 1.28
N GLN A 44 -7.44 -2.50 1.18
CA GLN A 44 -8.63 -2.20 0.37
C GLN A 44 -9.40 -0.99 0.92
N SER A 45 -9.47 -0.84 2.24
CA SER A 45 -10.08 0.34 2.87
C SER A 45 -9.29 1.62 2.60
N PHE A 46 -8.00 1.53 2.27
CA PHE A 46 -7.13 2.67 1.94
C PHE A 46 -7.28 3.11 0.49
N MET A 47 -7.82 2.27 -0.38
CA MET A 47 -7.97 2.61 -1.80
C MET A 47 -8.87 3.83 -1.99
N GLY A 48 -8.43 4.75 -2.85
CA GLY A 48 -9.12 6.01 -3.11
C GLY A 48 -9.00 7.07 -2.01
N LYS A 49 -8.30 6.78 -0.89
CA LYS A 49 -8.06 7.73 0.19
C LYS A 49 -6.76 8.50 -0.01
N GLN A 50 -6.72 9.71 0.54
CA GLN A 50 -5.49 10.49 0.59
C GLN A 50 -4.55 9.99 1.70
N LEU A 51 -3.26 10.32 1.58
CA LEU A 51 -2.20 9.88 2.50
C LEU A 51 -2.48 10.29 3.96
N ASP A 52 -3.04 11.48 4.17
CA ASP A 52 -3.44 12.00 5.48
C ASP A 52 -4.59 11.18 6.09
N GLU A 53 -5.59 10.82 5.30
CA GLU A 53 -6.69 9.95 5.73
C GLU A 53 -6.17 8.55 6.12
N ILE A 54 -5.30 7.98 5.29
CA ILE A 54 -4.66 6.67 5.57
C ILE A 54 -3.81 6.75 6.84
N THR A 55 -3.09 7.86 7.03
CA THR A 55 -2.29 8.11 8.24
C THR A 55 -3.16 8.06 9.48
N HIS A 56 -4.32 8.72 9.45
CA HIS A 56 -5.23 8.76 10.58
C HIS A 56 -5.85 7.39 10.89
N LEU A 57 -6.16 6.60 9.86
CA LEU A 57 -6.67 5.23 10.01
C LEU A 57 -5.62 4.27 10.58
N MET A 58 -4.38 4.37 10.10
CA MET A 58 -3.31 3.47 10.53
C MET A 58 -2.71 3.84 11.88
N PHE A 59 -2.54 5.14 12.12
CA PHE A 59 -1.77 5.68 13.24
C PHE A 59 -2.53 6.81 13.94
N PRO A 60 -3.69 6.53 14.56
CA PRO A 60 -4.51 7.56 15.21
C PRO A 60 -3.78 8.27 16.37
N ASN A 61 -2.75 7.64 16.92
CA ASN A 61 -1.98 8.15 18.07
C ASN A 61 -0.63 8.77 17.68
N LEU A 62 -0.24 8.76 16.40
CA LEU A 62 1.00 9.41 15.94
C LEU A 62 0.74 10.84 15.50
N LEU A 63 1.78 11.67 15.54
CA LEU A 63 1.72 12.96 14.88
C LEU A 63 1.58 12.75 13.36
N PRO A 64 0.77 13.56 12.66
CA PRO A 64 0.55 13.40 11.23
C PRO A 64 1.85 13.36 10.41
N ALA A 65 2.84 14.16 10.79
CA ALA A 65 4.13 14.21 10.10
C ALA A 65 4.91 12.88 10.20
N GLU A 66 4.86 12.22 11.35
CA GLU A 66 5.55 10.95 11.60
C GLU A 66 4.86 9.81 10.83
N GLY A 67 3.54 9.72 10.93
CA GLY A 67 2.76 8.71 10.21
C GLY A 67 2.88 8.84 8.69
N ILE A 68 2.91 10.07 8.16
CA ILE A 68 3.17 10.32 6.73
C ILE A 68 4.58 9.89 6.34
N ALA A 69 5.59 10.07 7.21
CA ALA A 69 6.95 9.64 6.92
C ALA A 69 7.04 8.10 6.80
N ILE A 70 6.37 7.38 7.70
CA ILE A 70 6.27 5.91 7.65
C ILE A 70 5.53 5.44 6.41
N LEU A 71 4.39 6.06 6.06
CA LEU A 71 3.66 5.71 4.83
C LEU A 71 4.49 5.95 3.57
N LYS A 72 5.28 7.03 3.52
CA LYS A 72 6.23 7.26 2.42
C LYS A 72 7.30 6.17 2.35
N GLU A 73 7.74 5.63 3.49
CA GLU A 73 8.65 4.47 3.51
C GLU A 73 7.95 3.22 2.96
N CYS A 74 6.70 2.97 3.36
CA CYS A 74 5.88 1.87 2.82
C CYS A 74 5.75 1.96 1.29
N CYS A 75 5.39 3.12 0.74
CA CYS A 75 5.29 3.32 -0.71
C CYS A 75 6.62 3.09 -1.45
N LYS A 76 7.76 3.45 -0.83
CA LYS A 76 9.08 3.15 -1.40
C LYS A 76 9.40 1.67 -1.33
N GLY A 77 9.10 1.03 -0.20
CA GLY A 77 9.28 -0.40 0.02
C GLY A 77 8.47 -1.23 -0.97
N GLU A 78 7.22 -0.85 -1.21
CA GLU A 78 6.34 -1.40 -2.24
C GLU A 78 6.98 -1.38 -3.62
N GLN A 79 7.47 -0.22 -4.09
CA GLN A 79 8.12 -0.13 -5.41
C GLN A 79 9.34 -1.04 -5.53
N VAL A 80 10.13 -1.17 -4.46
CA VAL A 80 11.29 -2.08 -4.43
C VAL A 80 10.83 -3.53 -4.46
N TYR A 81 9.83 -3.88 -3.66
CA TYR A 81 9.27 -5.22 -3.57
C TYR A 81 8.68 -5.68 -4.91
N LEU A 82 7.82 -4.86 -5.51
CA LEU A 82 7.20 -5.15 -6.82
C LEU A 82 8.25 -5.29 -7.92
N ARG A 83 9.33 -4.50 -7.90
CA ARG A 83 10.45 -4.71 -8.85
C ARG A 83 11.11 -6.06 -8.70
N ILE A 84 11.26 -6.57 -7.49
CA ILE A 84 11.86 -7.88 -7.22
C ILE A 84 10.91 -8.99 -7.66
N VAL A 85 9.64 -8.91 -7.27
CA VAL A 85 8.61 -9.90 -7.63
C VAL A 85 8.43 -9.98 -9.15
N ASN A 86 8.30 -8.83 -9.81
CA ASN A 86 8.16 -8.75 -11.27
C ASN A 86 9.42 -9.24 -12.00
N ALA A 87 10.62 -9.01 -11.44
CA ALA A 87 11.87 -9.53 -12.00
C ALA A 87 12.02 -11.05 -11.83
N GLN A 88 11.33 -11.66 -10.85
CA GLN A 88 11.33 -13.11 -10.65
C GLN A 88 10.31 -13.85 -11.51
N GLY A 89 9.49 -13.14 -12.29
CA GLY A 89 8.52 -13.76 -13.19
C GLY A 89 7.42 -14.55 -12.47
N ILE A 90 7.17 -14.24 -11.20
CA ILE A 90 5.99 -14.74 -10.49
C ILE A 90 4.79 -13.96 -11.05
N PRO A 91 3.86 -14.61 -11.77
CA PRO A 91 2.73 -13.89 -12.34
C PRO A 91 1.78 -13.41 -11.24
N ASP A 92 1.18 -12.24 -11.50
CA ASP A 92 0.07 -11.65 -10.73
C ASP A 92 -1.11 -12.64 -10.56
#